data_AF-A0A818PES3-F1
#
_entry.id   AF-A0A818PES3-F1
#
_cell.length_a   1.000
_cell.length_b   1.000
_cell.length_c   1.000
_cell.angle_alpha   90.00
_cell.angle_beta   90.00
_cell.angle_gamma   90.00
#
_symmetry.space_group_name_H-M   'P 1'
#
loop_
_entity.id
_entity.type
_entity.pdbx_description
1 polymer ?
#
loop_
_entity_poly.entity_id
_entity_poly.type
_entity_poly.pdbx_seq_one_letter_code
_entity_poly.pdbx_strand_id
1 'polypeptide(L)'
;MNKQLCLLGLILVRTKFHAATLEDFLNKNPELIKRQICVGYLTGQGSAENLALPGTQQATVLNEFRKGIKNLLVATDVAQEGLDVAECSYVIRYEFVSNEIGTVQSRGRARAAQSKCFLITEALSINYQRELENREKEEEMKQAINDWRERGITEFRKLVIKEQDELIEDLFKNDMQQTPSKLSLSNQETAKEIHCRFCDIYLCKGSSLRLQGTTVICVDPTFEQFVKPPKALAEKVVCPNKACHKELGTVILLSRNAPGYALHITSLKFLVGDEETPRLFKKWSQYHGYLEPL
;
A
#
# COMPACT_ATOMS: atom_id res chain seq x y z
N MET A 1 15.58 34.95 29.57
CA MET A 1 14.46 34.11 29.11
C MET A 1 15.04 32.84 28.48
N ASN A 2 14.96 31.71 29.19
CA ASN A 2 15.47 30.42 28.72
C ASN A 2 14.67 29.98 27.48
N LYS A 3 15.31 29.94 26.31
CA LYS A 3 14.80 29.18 25.16
C LYS A 3 14.86 27.71 25.58
N GLN A 4 13.75 27.16 26.05
CA GLN A 4 13.57 25.71 26.07
C GLN A 4 13.63 25.27 24.61
N LEU A 5 14.74 24.65 24.20
CA LEU A 5 14.81 24.00 22.90
C LEU A 5 13.70 22.94 22.89
N CYS A 6 12.65 23.15 22.10
CA CYS A 6 11.68 22.10 21.81
C CYS A 6 12.37 21.04 20.96
N LEU A 7 13.04 20.08 21.62
CA LEU A 7 13.67 18.94 20.97
C LEU A 7 12.56 18.01 20.46
N LEU A 8 12.45 17.89 19.14
CA LEU A 8 11.52 16.96 18.50
C LEU A 8 12.19 15.60 18.31
N GLY A 9 11.51 14.53 18.72
CA GLY A 9 11.99 13.15 18.58
C GLY A 9 11.07 12.32 17.68
N LEU A 10 11.67 11.38 16.96
CA LEU A 10 10.96 10.39 16.14
C LEU A 10 11.40 8.98 16.54
N ILE A 11 10.46 8.08 16.80
CA ILE A 11 10.69 6.65 16.99
C ILE A 11 10.03 5.89 15.84
N LEU A 12 10.82 5.18 15.04
CA LEU A 12 10.34 4.33 13.96
C LEU A 12 10.14 2.90 14.46
N VAL A 13 8.97 2.34 14.19
CA VAL A 13 8.58 0.98 14.56
C VAL A 13 7.96 0.24 13.38
N ARG A 14 7.96 -1.09 13.42
CA ARG A 14 7.57 -1.90 12.27
C ARG A 14 6.07 -1.99 12.01
N THR A 15 5.24 -1.94 13.05
CA THR A 15 3.80 -2.21 12.92
C THR A 15 2.98 -1.11 13.56
N LYS A 16 1.75 -0.93 13.06
CA LYS A 16 0.77 0.02 13.61
C LYS A 16 0.43 -0.28 15.08
N PHE A 17 0.40 -1.57 15.41
CA PHE A 17 0.20 -2.03 16.78
C PHE A 17 1.34 -1.59 17.71
N HIS A 18 2.60 -1.76 17.30
CA HIS A 18 3.73 -1.25 18.08
C HIS A 18 3.69 0.27 18.23
N ALA A 19 3.27 1.00 17.19
CA ALA A 19 3.20 2.46 17.27
C ALA A 19 2.22 2.94 18.35
N ALA A 20 1.00 2.38 18.35
CA ALA A 20 -0.03 2.73 19.31
C ALA A 20 0.32 2.26 20.74
N THR A 21 0.79 1.02 20.89
CA THR A 21 1.13 0.47 22.22
C THR A 21 2.35 1.14 22.84
N LEU A 22 3.37 1.48 22.05
CA LEU A 22 4.55 2.19 22.54
C LEU A 22 4.21 3.63 22.93
N GLU A 23 3.34 4.31 22.18
CA GLU A 23 2.85 5.63 22.56
C GLU A 23 2.14 5.61 23.93
N ASP A 24 1.20 4.68 24.14
CA ASP A 24 0.51 4.50 25.41
C ASP A 24 1.48 4.16 26.55
N PHE A 25 2.42 3.25 26.31
CA PHE A 25 3.46 2.87 27.28
C PHE A 25 4.33 4.07 27.69
N LEU A 26 4.80 4.86 26.73
CA LEU A 26 5.67 6.01 26.98
C LEU A 26 4.91 7.14 27.69
N ASN A 27 3.65 7.40 27.32
CA ASN A 27 2.82 8.41 27.97
C ASN A 27 2.47 8.05 29.42
N LYS A 28 2.54 6.77 29.81
CA LYS A 28 2.36 6.32 31.20
C LYS A 28 3.64 6.40 32.05
N ASN A 29 4.79 6.70 31.46
CA ASN A 29 6.07 6.71 32.17
C ASN A 29 6.24 8.01 33.00
N PRO A 30 6.36 7.95 34.34
CA PRO A 30 6.44 9.14 35.19
C PRO A 30 7.66 10.03 34.92
N GLU A 31 8.80 9.44 34.53
CA GLU A 31 10.02 10.21 34.25
C GLU A 31 9.92 10.98 32.93
N LEU A 32 9.22 10.44 31.94
CA LEU A 32 8.93 11.15 30.69
C LEU A 32 7.91 12.27 30.92
N ILE A 33 6.88 12.03 31.72
CA ILE A 33 5.88 13.04 32.11
C ILE A 33 6.55 14.21 32.85
N LYS A 34 7.43 13.92 33.83
CA LYS A 34 8.19 14.96 34.56
C LYS A 34 9.02 15.84 33.63
N ARG A 35 9.52 15.27 32.53
CA ARG A 35 10.30 15.96 31.50
C ARG A 35 9.43 16.64 30.44
N GLN A 36 8.11 16.65 30.61
CA GLN A 36 7.14 17.23 29.67
C GLN A 36 7.22 16.59 28.27
N ILE A 37 7.57 15.30 28.20
CA ILE A 37 7.55 14.55 26.95
C ILE A 37 6.12 14.10 26.69
N CYS A 38 5.54 14.62 25.61
CA CYS A 38 4.20 14.32 25.14
C CYS A 38 4.30 13.50 23.85
N VAL A 39 3.89 12.24 23.93
CA VAL A 39 4.03 11.29 22.83
C VAL A 39 2.75 11.28 21.99
N GLY A 40 2.91 11.25 20.67
CA GLY A 40 1.85 10.92 19.71
C GLY A 40 2.29 9.76 18.83
N TYR A 41 1.35 9.16 18.09
CA TYR A 41 1.67 8.12 17.12
C TYR A 41 1.17 8.46 15.71
N LEU A 42 1.86 7.94 14.69
CA LEU A 42 1.54 8.15 13.28
C LEU A 42 1.63 6.84 12.49
N THR A 43 0.52 6.42 11.88
CA THR A 43 0.44 5.19 11.07
C THR A 43 -0.18 5.46 9.72
N GLY A 44 0.07 4.58 8.74
CA GLY A 44 -0.54 4.67 7.41
C GLY A 44 -2.04 4.37 7.35
N GLN A 45 -2.63 4.65 6.18
CA GLN A 45 -4.08 4.61 5.94
C GLN A 45 -4.64 3.20 5.62
N GLY A 46 -3.80 2.18 5.45
CA GLY A 46 -4.23 0.82 5.07
C GLY A 46 -5.02 0.05 6.15
N SER A 47 -5.71 -1.02 5.77
CA SER A 47 -6.56 -1.83 6.66
C SER A 47 -5.75 -2.62 7.70
N ALA A 48 -5.55 -2.02 8.87
CA ALA A 48 -5.35 -2.74 10.13
C ALA A 48 -6.44 -2.20 11.07
N GLU A 49 -7.33 -3.08 11.50
CA GLU A 49 -8.51 -2.78 12.30
C GLU A 49 -8.21 -1.69 13.35
N ASN A 50 -8.86 -0.53 13.21
CA ASN A 50 -8.85 0.63 14.12
C ASN A 50 -7.52 1.34 14.43
N LEU A 51 -6.38 0.88 13.90
CA LEU A 51 -5.05 1.47 14.17
C LEU A 51 -4.49 2.30 13.01
N ALA A 52 -5.22 2.36 11.90
CA ALA A 52 -4.90 3.21 10.76
C ALA A 52 -5.44 4.62 10.98
N LEU A 53 -4.60 5.64 10.79
CA LEU A 53 -5.05 7.03 10.84
C LEU A 53 -5.50 7.49 9.45
N PRO A 54 -6.74 8.00 9.31
CA PRO A 54 -7.15 8.74 8.11
C PRO A 54 -6.24 9.95 7.86
N GLY A 55 -6.13 10.39 6.60
CA GLY A 55 -5.25 11.50 6.23
C GLY A 55 -5.50 12.80 7.01
N THR A 56 -6.75 13.10 7.37
CA THR A 56 -7.11 14.27 8.21
C THR A 56 -6.54 14.17 9.63
N GLN A 57 -6.52 12.98 10.22
CA GLN A 57 -5.94 12.75 11.54
C GLN A 57 -4.40 12.79 11.47
N GLN A 58 -3.80 12.21 10.44
CA GLN A 58 -2.35 12.32 10.20
C GLN A 58 -1.90 13.78 10.13
N ALA A 59 -2.63 14.62 9.39
CA ALA A 59 -2.34 16.05 9.28
C ALA A 59 -2.43 16.77 10.63
N THR A 60 -3.41 16.39 11.48
CA THR A 60 -3.58 16.95 12.82
C THR A 60 -2.40 16.61 13.72
N VAL A 61 -2.01 15.33 13.78
CA VAL A 61 -0.86 14.86 14.58
C VAL A 61 0.44 15.53 14.12
N LEU A 62 0.65 15.63 12.80
CA LEU A 62 1.83 16.32 12.26
C LEU A 62 1.86 17.81 12.62
N ASN A 63 0.71 18.48 12.63
CA ASN A 63 0.61 19.88 13.05
C ASN A 63 0.91 20.06 14.55
N GLU A 64 0.38 19.19 15.40
CA GLU A 64 0.71 19.17 16.83
C GLU A 64 2.20 18.91 17.07
N PHE A 65 2.79 18.02 16.28
CA PHE A 65 4.22 17.72 16.34
C PHE A 65 5.08 18.92 15.95
N ARG A 66 4.76 19.59 14.84
CA ARG A 66 5.44 20.83 14.40
C ARG A 66 5.36 21.94 15.45
N LYS A 67 4.24 22.02 16.18
CA LYS A 67 4.03 23.01 17.25
C LYS A 67 4.69 22.62 18.58
N GLY A 68 5.27 21.42 18.68
CA GLY A 68 5.86 20.90 19.91
C GLY A 68 4.83 20.49 20.98
N ILE A 69 3.54 20.45 20.64
CA ILE A 69 2.47 19.95 21.52
C ILE A 69 2.69 18.46 21.77
N LYS A 70 2.99 17.73 20.69
CA LYS A 70 3.61 16.41 20.75
C LYS A 70 5.09 16.63 20.43
N ASN A 71 6.00 16.30 21.34
CA ASN A 71 7.45 16.49 21.12
C ASN A 71 8.18 15.17 20.86
N LEU A 72 7.46 14.04 20.94
CA LEU A 72 7.92 12.73 20.51
C LEU A 72 6.85 12.06 19.64
N LEU A 73 7.24 11.57 18.48
CA LEU A 73 6.35 10.87 17.56
C LEU A 73 6.79 9.43 17.40
N VAL A 74 5.88 8.47 17.60
CA VAL A 74 6.09 7.05 17.28
C VAL A 74 5.42 6.74 15.95
N ALA A 75 6.18 6.37 14.92
CA ALA A 75 5.65 6.20 13.58
C ALA A 75 6.07 4.90 12.91
N THR A 76 5.28 4.44 11.94
CA THR A 76 5.74 3.40 11.01
C THR A 76 6.56 4.01 9.87
N ASP A 77 6.93 3.18 8.90
CA ASP A 77 7.52 3.53 7.60
C ASP A 77 6.86 4.72 6.87
N VAL A 78 5.60 5.05 7.18
CA VAL A 78 4.91 6.25 6.69
C VAL A 78 5.63 7.57 7.03
N ALA A 79 6.45 7.60 8.08
CA ALA A 79 7.31 8.76 8.37
C ALA A 79 8.62 8.77 7.56
N GLN A 80 8.98 7.69 6.86
CA GLN A 80 10.16 7.62 6.00
C GLN A 80 9.91 8.35 4.67
N GLU A 81 8.75 8.14 4.03
CA GLU A 81 8.46 8.63 2.68
C GLU A 81 7.24 9.54 2.60
N GLY A 82 7.36 10.65 1.86
CA GLY A 82 6.22 11.47 1.40
C GLY A 82 5.54 12.39 2.42
N LEU A 83 5.65 12.15 3.73
CA LEU A 83 5.11 13.05 4.76
C LEU A 83 6.15 14.10 5.20
N ASP A 84 5.70 15.35 5.24
CA ASP A 84 6.48 16.48 5.78
C ASP A 84 6.49 16.42 7.32
N VAL A 85 7.39 15.61 7.86
CA VAL A 85 7.69 15.54 9.30
C VAL A 85 8.73 16.61 9.62
N ALA A 86 8.50 17.35 10.71
CA ALA A 86 9.45 18.36 11.20
C ALA A 86 10.85 17.78 11.43
N GLU A 87 11.87 18.63 11.29
CA GLU A 87 13.25 18.24 11.58
C GLU A 87 13.40 17.77 13.03
N CYS A 88 13.89 16.55 13.21
CA CYS A 88 14.03 15.94 14.53
C CYS A 88 15.46 16.15 15.06
N SER A 89 15.58 16.30 16.37
CA SER A 89 16.85 16.26 17.09
C SER A 89 17.31 14.83 17.35
N TYR A 90 16.37 13.87 17.43
CA TYR A 90 16.70 12.46 17.60
C TYR A 90 15.77 11.58 16.78
N VAL A 91 16.34 10.56 16.15
CA VAL A 91 15.60 9.49 15.49
C VAL A 91 16.02 8.17 16.14
N ILE A 92 15.05 7.37 16.57
CA ILE A 92 15.27 6.05 17.15
C ILE A 92 14.56 5.04 16.26
N ARG A 93 15.32 4.13 15.66
CA ARG A 93 14.78 2.96 14.96
C ARG A 93 14.67 1.82 15.97
N TYR A 94 13.46 1.47 16.39
CA TYR A 94 13.22 0.43 17.39
C TYR A 94 12.79 -0.87 16.72
N GLU A 95 13.67 -1.87 16.72
CA GLU A 95 13.52 -3.13 15.99
C GLU A 95 13.13 -2.93 14.51
N PHE A 96 13.60 -1.82 13.94
CA PHE A 96 13.17 -1.33 12.64
C PHE A 96 14.38 -1.14 11.71
N VAL A 97 14.51 -2.07 10.76
CA VAL A 97 15.54 -2.05 9.71
C VAL A 97 14.88 -2.38 8.38
N SER A 98 14.89 -1.41 7.46
CA SER A 98 14.38 -1.52 6.09
C SER A 98 15.51 -1.94 5.14
N ASN A 99 15.51 -1.44 3.90
CA ASN A 99 16.68 -1.45 3.02
C ASN A 99 17.62 -0.26 3.31
N GLU A 100 18.76 -0.23 2.61
CA GLU A 100 19.78 0.83 2.67
C GLU A 100 19.20 2.22 2.40
N ILE A 101 18.29 2.36 1.43
CA ILE A 101 17.61 3.63 1.13
C ILE A 101 16.80 4.10 2.34
N GLY A 102 15.97 3.25 2.93
CA GLY A 102 15.16 3.61 4.09
C GLY A 102 16.01 3.88 5.35
N THR A 103 17.17 3.22 5.49
CA THR A 103 18.16 3.54 6.53
C THR A 103 18.72 4.97 6.35
N VAL A 104 19.09 5.35 5.12
CA VAL A 104 19.57 6.70 4.82
C VAL A 104 18.47 7.75 5.02
N GLN A 105 17.25 7.49 4.54
CA GLN A 105 16.12 8.39 4.68
C GLN A 105 15.72 8.61 6.15
N SER A 106 15.67 7.54 6.95
CA SER A 106 15.35 7.64 8.38
C SER A 106 16.40 8.44 9.14
N ARG A 107 17.69 8.20 8.88
CA ARG A 107 18.79 9.03 9.40
C ARG A 107 18.65 10.47 8.92
N GLY A 108 18.20 10.69 7.69
CA GLY A 108 17.89 11.98 7.12
C GLY A 108 16.71 12.73 7.76
N ARG A 109 15.98 12.17 8.73
CA ARG A 109 15.00 12.91 9.54
C ARG A 109 15.62 13.57 10.78
N ALA A 110 16.80 13.09 11.20
CA ALA A 110 17.64 13.76 12.18
C ALA A 110 18.48 14.85 11.47
N ARG A 111 17.90 16.05 11.30
CA ARG A 111 18.55 17.19 10.62
C ARG A 111 18.81 18.39 11.51
N ALA A 112 18.19 18.46 12.69
CA ALA A 112 18.48 19.55 13.61
C ALA A 112 19.97 19.55 13.99
N ALA A 113 20.50 20.71 14.40
CA ALA A 113 21.89 20.82 14.85
C ALA A 113 22.18 19.80 15.96
N GLN A 114 23.29 19.07 15.83
CA GLN A 114 23.71 18.00 16.76
C GLN A 114 22.73 16.83 16.90
N SER A 115 21.89 16.61 15.89
CA SER A 115 20.95 15.50 15.91
C SER A 115 21.62 14.14 15.86
N LYS A 116 20.94 13.11 16.38
CA LYS A 116 21.46 11.73 16.40
C LYS A 116 20.41 10.75 15.88
N CYS A 117 20.88 9.70 15.22
CA CYS A 117 20.07 8.56 14.81
C CYS A 117 20.58 7.30 15.53
N PHE A 118 19.69 6.55 16.16
CA PHE A 118 20.00 5.34 16.90
C PHE A 118 19.23 4.15 16.31
N LEU A 119 19.85 2.98 16.33
CA LEU A 119 19.18 1.70 16.17
C LEU A 119 19.17 1.00 17.53
N ILE A 120 17.98 0.65 18.01
CA ILE A 120 17.79 -0.24 19.16
C ILE A 120 17.32 -1.57 18.60
N THR A 121 18.18 -2.58 18.69
CA THR A 121 17.85 -3.95 18.29
C THR A 121 18.62 -4.95 19.14
N GLU A 122 18.12 -6.17 19.23
CA GLU A 122 18.84 -7.29 19.84
C GLU A 122 20.15 -7.60 19.10
N ALA A 123 21.21 -7.86 19.87
CA ALA A 123 22.50 -8.24 19.33
C ALA A 123 22.41 -9.55 18.54
N LEU A 124 23.09 -9.62 17.40
CA LEU A 124 23.08 -10.79 16.49
C LEU A 124 21.70 -11.13 15.88
N SER A 125 20.70 -10.27 16.04
CA SER A 125 19.40 -10.45 15.38
C SER A 125 19.51 -10.29 13.85
N ILE A 126 18.47 -10.72 13.14
CA ILE A 126 18.33 -10.49 11.69
C ILE A 126 18.38 -8.98 11.39
N ASN A 127 17.78 -8.16 12.25
CA ASN A 127 17.80 -6.70 12.13
C ASN A 127 19.23 -6.15 12.28
N TYR A 128 20.00 -6.67 13.25
CA TYR A 128 21.40 -6.30 13.41
C TYR A 128 22.23 -6.61 12.16
N GLN A 129 22.11 -7.82 11.62
CA GLN A 129 22.84 -8.22 10.40
C GLN A 129 22.44 -7.37 9.19
N ARG A 130 21.14 -7.14 9.00
CA ARG A 130 20.64 -6.26 7.93
C ARG A 130 21.16 -4.84 8.03
N GLU A 131 21.33 -4.30 9.23
CA GLU A 131 21.91 -2.95 9.38
C GLU A 131 23.38 -2.92 8.94
N LEU A 132 24.14 -3.99 9.18
CA LEU A 132 25.52 -4.09 8.70
C LEU A 132 25.56 -4.17 7.16
N GLU A 133 24.75 -5.06 6.57
CA GLU A 133 24.60 -5.19 5.11
C GLU A 133 24.16 -3.86 4.47
N ASN A 134 23.21 -3.15 5.10
CA ASN A 134 22.74 -1.86 4.60
C ASN A 134 23.83 -0.79 4.61
N ARG A 135 24.76 -0.83 5.57
CA ARG A 135 25.91 0.09 5.60
C ARG A 135 26.90 -0.21 4.49
N GLU A 136 27.16 -1.50 4.23
CA GLU A 136 28.01 -1.93 3.11
C GLU A 136 27.41 -1.46 1.78
N LYS A 137 26.11 -1.72 1.56
CA LYS A 137 25.39 -1.25 0.38
C LYS A 137 25.35 0.28 0.25
N GLU A 138 25.29 1.01 1.35
CA GLU A 138 25.36 2.48 1.33
C GLU A 138 26.72 2.95 0.79
N GLU A 139 27.81 2.30 1.19
CA GLU A 139 29.16 2.60 0.68
C GLU A 139 29.34 2.17 -0.77
N GLU A 140 28.86 0.98 -1.15
CA GLU A 140 28.85 0.53 -2.55
C GLU A 140 28.08 1.50 -3.45
N MET A 141 26.93 2.00 -2.99
CA MET A 141 26.14 3.00 -3.72
C MET A 141 26.94 4.30 -3.92
N LYS A 142 27.65 4.79 -2.90
CA LYS A 142 28.50 5.99 -3.01
C LYS A 142 29.65 5.76 -3.99
N GLN A 143 30.29 4.60 -3.93
CA GLN A 143 31.37 4.22 -4.83
C GLN A 143 30.87 4.16 -6.28
N ALA A 144 29.76 3.48 -6.54
CA ALA A 144 29.17 3.39 -7.87
C ALA A 144 28.86 4.79 -8.47
N ILE A 145 28.34 5.72 -7.66
CA ILE A 145 28.10 7.10 -8.11
C ILE A 145 29.42 7.80 -8.47
N ASN A 146 30.48 7.63 -7.68
CA ASN A 146 31.77 8.24 -7.94
C ASN A 146 32.44 7.65 -9.19
N ASP A 147 32.42 6.33 -9.35
CA ASP A 147 32.93 5.64 -10.54
C ASP A 147 32.28 6.18 -11.82
N TRP A 148 30.96 6.40 -11.79
CA TRP A 148 30.24 6.98 -12.92
C TRP A 148 30.58 8.45 -13.18
N ARG A 149 30.86 9.24 -12.13
CA ARG A 149 31.37 10.60 -12.29
C ARG A 149 32.73 10.63 -12.97
N GLU A 150 33.60 9.66 -12.65
CA GLU A 150 34.94 9.55 -13.22
C GLU A 150 34.94 9.04 -14.67
N ARG A 151 34.10 8.06 -14.99
CA ARG A 151 33.95 7.53 -16.37
C ARG A 151 33.43 8.56 -17.37
N GLY A 152 32.76 9.61 -16.89
CA GLY A 152 32.30 10.73 -17.69
C GLY A 152 30.97 10.49 -18.41
N ILE A 153 30.34 11.60 -18.81
CA ILE A 153 28.95 11.61 -19.29
C ILE A 153 28.72 10.82 -20.58
N THR A 154 29.73 10.70 -21.44
CA THR A 154 29.61 10.03 -22.73
C THR A 154 29.43 8.52 -22.59
N GLU A 155 30.24 7.87 -21.76
CA GLU A 155 30.14 6.43 -21.49
C GLU A 155 28.84 6.12 -20.74
N PHE A 156 28.46 6.96 -19.77
CA PHE A 156 27.18 6.83 -19.07
C PHE A 156 25.99 6.88 -20.03
N ARG A 157 25.96 7.85 -20.96
CA ARG A 157 24.88 7.95 -21.96
C ARG A 157 24.79 6.73 -22.87
N LYS A 158 25.93 6.19 -23.32
CA LYS A 158 25.94 4.97 -24.16
C LYS A 158 25.32 3.79 -23.41
N LEU A 159 25.67 3.60 -22.13
CA LEU A 159 25.08 2.54 -21.33
C LEU A 159 23.59 2.75 -21.13
N VAL A 160 23.16 3.96 -20.78
CA VAL A 160 21.73 4.27 -20.57
C VAL A 160 20.91 3.96 -21.83
N ILE A 161 21.39 4.36 -23.01
CA ILE A 161 20.70 4.06 -24.28
C ILE A 161 20.59 2.55 -24.48
N LYS A 162 21.69 1.81 -24.28
CA LYS A 162 21.69 0.36 -24.41
C LYS A 162 20.68 -0.31 -23.46
N GLU A 163 20.68 0.06 -22.18
CA GLU A 163 19.73 -0.48 -21.19
C GLU A 163 18.28 -0.10 -21.53
N GLN A 164 18.04 1.10 -22.04
CA GLN A 164 16.71 1.53 -22.51
C GLN A 164 16.24 0.70 -23.70
N ASP A 165 17.11 0.45 -24.68
CA ASP A 165 16.78 -0.35 -25.85
C ASP A 165 16.43 -1.79 -25.44
N GLU A 166 17.22 -2.41 -24.55
CA GLU A 166 16.95 -3.75 -24.00
C GLU A 166 15.61 -3.80 -23.23
N LEU A 167 15.34 -2.82 -22.37
CA LEU A 167 14.07 -2.72 -21.64
C LEU A 167 12.87 -2.56 -22.57
N ILE A 168 13.00 -1.73 -23.61
CA ILE A 168 11.96 -1.50 -24.61
C ILE A 168 11.65 -2.80 -25.36
N GLU A 169 12.69 -3.53 -25.78
CA GLU A 169 12.51 -4.83 -26.42
C GLU A 169 11.78 -5.84 -25.53
N ASP A 170 12.12 -5.90 -24.24
CA ASP A 170 11.46 -6.79 -23.30
C ASP A 170 10.00 -6.39 -23.03
N LEU A 171 9.71 -5.09 -22.96
CA LEU A 171 8.34 -4.58 -22.89
C LEU A 171 7.55 -4.96 -24.15
N PHE A 172 8.13 -4.84 -25.34
CA PHE A 172 7.48 -5.26 -26.58
C PHE A 172 7.23 -6.77 -26.64
N LYS A 173 8.20 -7.59 -26.22
CA LYS A 173 8.01 -9.06 -26.16
C LYS A 173 6.89 -9.43 -25.18
N ASN A 174 6.86 -8.78 -24.01
CA ASN A 174 5.80 -8.99 -23.02
C ASN A 174 4.43 -8.53 -23.53
N ASP A 175 4.35 -7.40 -24.23
CA ASP A 175 3.12 -6.91 -24.84
C ASP A 175 2.65 -7.82 -25.98
N MET A 176 3.56 -8.32 -26.84
CA MET A 176 3.22 -9.30 -27.87
C MET A 176 2.76 -10.64 -27.30
N GLN A 177 3.23 -11.03 -26.11
CA GLN A 177 2.78 -12.22 -25.39
C GLN A 177 1.47 -12.00 -24.63
N GLN A 178 1.15 -10.76 -24.24
CA GLN A 178 -0.09 -10.40 -23.54
C GLN A 178 -1.21 -9.89 -24.44
N THR A 179 -0.88 -9.42 -25.64
CA THR A 179 -1.85 -9.07 -26.67
C THR A 179 -2.38 -10.37 -27.26
N PRO A 180 -3.66 -10.73 -27.05
CA PRO A 180 -4.23 -11.84 -27.77
C PRO A 180 -4.13 -11.46 -29.24
N SER A 181 -3.44 -12.28 -30.05
CA SER A 181 -3.45 -12.12 -31.49
C SER A 181 -4.92 -11.96 -31.94
N LYS A 182 -5.22 -11.10 -32.93
CA LYS A 182 -6.60 -10.93 -33.43
C LYS A 182 -7.25 -12.25 -33.90
N LEU A 183 -6.47 -13.31 -34.09
CA LEU A 183 -6.93 -14.69 -34.32
C LEU A 183 -7.36 -15.47 -33.06
N SER A 184 -7.08 -14.98 -31.85
CA SER A 184 -7.37 -15.63 -30.56
C SER A 184 -8.56 -15.03 -29.79
N LEU A 185 -9.08 -13.87 -30.22
CA LEU A 185 -10.33 -13.29 -29.70
C LEU A 185 -11.56 -14.17 -29.95
N SER A 186 -11.48 -15.15 -30.85
CA SER A 186 -12.57 -16.10 -31.10
C SER A 186 -12.61 -17.29 -30.12
N ASN A 187 -11.56 -17.50 -29.29
CA ASN A 187 -11.43 -18.72 -28.45
C ASN A 187 -11.28 -18.47 -26.94
N GLN A 188 -11.42 -17.24 -26.43
CA GLN A 188 -11.45 -17.01 -24.97
C GLN A 188 -12.87 -17.19 -24.43
N GLU A 189 -13.14 -18.35 -23.81
CA GLU A 189 -14.41 -18.61 -23.15
C GLU A 189 -14.59 -17.66 -21.97
N THR A 190 -15.46 -16.67 -22.14
CA THR A 190 -16.01 -15.90 -21.02
C THR A 190 -16.68 -16.85 -20.05
N ALA A 191 -16.51 -16.63 -18.75
CA ALA A 191 -17.21 -17.43 -17.74
C ALA A 191 -18.72 -17.47 -18.06
N LYS A 192 -19.28 -18.67 -18.11
CA LYS A 192 -20.71 -18.88 -18.36
C LYS A 192 -21.52 -18.30 -17.21
N GLU A 193 -21.10 -18.60 -15.99
CA GLU A 193 -21.79 -18.22 -14.76
C GLU A 193 -20.80 -17.76 -13.68
N ILE A 194 -21.25 -16.75 -12.94
CA ILE A 194 -20.56 -16.21 -11.77
C ILE A 194 -21.39 -16.54 -10.54
N HIS A 195 -20.75 -17.12 -9.54
CA HIS A 195 -21.37 -17.53 -8.28
C HIS A 195 -20.71 -16.85 -7.09
N CYS A 196 -21.44 -16.78 -5.98
CA CYS A 196 -20.88 -16.39 -4.70
C CYS A 196 -19.91 -17.48 -4.21
N ARG A 197 -18.66 -17.12 -3.93
CA ARG A 197 -17.65 -18.06 -3.43
C ARG A 197 -18.04 -18.76 -2.12
N PHE A 198 -18.88 -18.13 -1.30
CA PHE A 198 -19.16 -18.56 0.07
C PHE A 198 -20.39 -19.46 0.21
N CYS A 199 -21.33 -19.40 -0.74
CA CYS A 199 -22.56 -20.17 -0.66
C CYS A 199 -23.04 -20.70 -2.02
N ASP A 200 -22.22 -20.53 -3.06
CA ASP A 200 -22.45 -21.01 -4.42
C ASP A 200 -23.75 -20.55 -5.10
N ILE A 201 -24.47 -19.57 -4.52
CA ILE A 201 -25.62 -18.96 -5.18
C ILE A 201 -25.18 -18.29 -6.48
N TYR A 202 -25.95 -18.52 -7.53
CA TYR A 202 -25.79 -17.84 -8.82
C TYR A 202 -25.95 -16.32 -8.65
N LEU A 203 -25.07 -15.55 -9.30
CA LEU A 203 -25.07 -14.10 -9.23
C LEU A 203 -25.41 -13.46 -10.58
N CYS A 204 -24.67 -13.78 -11.63
CA CYS A 204 -24.87 -13.24 -12.97
C CYS A 204 -24.13 -14.08 -14.02
N LYS A 205 -24.38 -13.80 -15.31
CA LYS A 205 -23.56 -14.36 -16.39
C LYS A 205 -22.22 -13.62 -16.47
N GLY A 206 -21.13 -14.32 -16.82
CA GLY A 206 -19.84 -13.65 -17.01
C GLY A 206 -19.87 -12.64 -18.17
N SER A 207 -20.75 -12.84 -19.16
CA SER A 207 -21.02 -11.86 -20.23
C SER A 207 -21.67 -10.56 -19.75
N SER A 208 -22.08 -10.48 -18.48
CA SER A 208 -22.64 -9.26 -17.87
C SER A 208 -21.61 -8.50 -17.03
N LEU A 209 -20.35 -8.92 -17.04
CA LEU A 209 -19.25 -8.17 -16.44
C LEU A 209 -18.68 -7.19 -17.46
N ARG A 210 -18.40 -5.96 -17.03
CA ARG A 210 -17.78 -4.90 -17.83
C ARG A 210 -16.59 -4.30 -17.11
N LEU A 211 -15.57 -3.88 -17.85
CA LEU A 211 -14.39 -3.22 -17.31
C LEU A 211 -14.50 -1.70 -17.45
N GLN A 212 -14.39 -0.97 -16.34
CA GLN A 212 -14.27 0.49 -16.30
C GLN A 212 -12.97 0.87 -15.59
N GLY A 213 -11.97 1.30 -16.36
CA GLY A 213 -10.62 1.51 -15.84
C GLY A 213 -10.03 0.20 -15.29
N THR A 214 -9.86 0.11 -13.97
CA THR A 214 -9.39 -1.09 -13.27
C THR A 214 -10.49 -1.85 -12.52
N THR A 215 -11.73 -1.35 -12.58
CA THR A 215 -12.86 -1.88 -11.81
C THR A 215 -13.77 -2.70 -12.71
N VAL A 216 -14.18 -3.88 -12.24
CA VAL A 216 -15.12 -4.74 -12.97
C VAL A 216 -16.52 -4.60 -12.36
N ILE A 217 -17.48 -4.29 -13.23
CA ILE A 217 -18.84 -3.90 -12.89
C ILE A 217 -19.81 -4.91 -13.47
N CYS A 218 -20.77 -5.36 -12.66
CA CYS A 218 -21.89 -6.14 -13.15
C CYS A 218 -22.96 -5.20 -13.72
N VAL A 219 -23.33 -5.41 -14.98
CA VAL A 219 -24.38 -4.67 -15.69
C VAL A 219 -25.65 -5.48 -15.93
N ASP A 220 -25.75 -6.68 -15.34
CA ASP A 220 -26.95 -7.50 -15.43
C ASP A 220 -28.12 -6.78 -14.72
N PRO A 221 -29.21 -6.42 -15.42
CA PRO A 221 -30.35 -5.72 -14.80
C PRO A 221 -31.03 -6.52 -13.68
N THR A 222 -30.92 -7.85 -13.72
CA THR A 222 -31.45 -8.71 -12.65
C THR A 222 -30.56 -8.68 -11.41
N PHE A 223 -29.29 -8.32 -11.54
CA PHE A 223 -28.36 -8.21 -10.42
C PHE A 223 -28.85 -7.22 -9.36
N GLU A 224 -29.41 -6.09 -9.80
CA GLU A 224 -30.01 -5.08 -8.92
C GLU A 224 -31.14 -5.64 -8.04
N GLN A 225 -31.86 -6.67 -8.50
CA GLN A 225 -32.91 -7.33 -7.73
C GLN A 225 -32.35 -8.20 -6.59
N PHE A 226 -31.10 -8.65 -6.72
CA PHE A 226 -30.41 -9.51 -5.76
C PHE A 226 -29.64 -8.71 -4.70
N VAL A 227 -29.27 -7.47 -5.00
CA VAL A 227 -28.61 -6.58 -4.02
C VAL A 227 -29.68 -5.73 -3.32
N LYS A 228 -29.48 -5.43 -2.04
CA LYS A 228 -30.34 -4.43 -1.39
C LYS A 228 -30.20 -3.10 -2.15
N PRO A 229 -31.31 -2.37 -2.41
CA PRO A 229 -31.23 -1.06 -3.04
C PRO A 229 -30.27 -0.17 -2.24
N PRO A 230 -29.23 0.40 -2.86
CA PRO A 230 -28.27 1.19 -2.13
C PRO A 230 -28.94 2.45 -1.58
N LYS A 231 -28.76 2.73 -0.28
CA LYS A 231 -29.27 3.97 0.33
C LYS A 231 -28.29 5.13 0.14
N ALA A 232 -27.03 4.85 -0.18
CA ALA A 232 -25.97 5.83 -0.41
C ALA A 232 -24.85 5.28 -1.31
N LEU A 233 -23.99 6.18 -1.79
CA LEU A 233 -22.77 5.86 -2.53
C LEU A 233 -21.74 5.18 -1.61
N ALA A 234 -20.91 4.27 -2.16
CA ALA A 234 -19.90 3.49 -1.43
C ALA A 234 -20.49 2.48 -0.42
N GLU A 235 -21.78 2.15 -0.55
CA GLU A 235 -22.35 1.01 0.15
C GLU A 235 -21.81 -0.32 -0.38
N LYS A 236 -21.89 -1.34 0.47
CA LYS A 236 -21.40 -2.69 0.15
C LYS A 236 -22.41 -3.45 -0.68
N VAL A 237 -21.94 -4.07 -1.76
CA VAL A 237 -22.67 -5.12 -2.46
C VAL A 237 -22.56 -6.39 -1.62
N VAL A 238 -23.67 -6.95 -1.21
CA VAL A 238 -23.72 -8.15 -0.35
C VAL A 238 -24.45 -9.30 -1.04
N CYS A 239 -24.10 -10.52 -0.65
CA CYS A 239 -24.70 -11.72 -1.20
C CYS A 239 -26.23 -11.75 -0.97
N PRO A 240 -27.04 -12.08 -2.00
CA PRO A 240 -28.50 -12.16 -1.90
C PRO A 240 -28.99 -13.23 -0.92
N ASN A 241 -28.22 -14.30 -0.75
CA ASN A 241 -28.55 -15.34 0.21
C ASN A 241 -28.46 -14.79 1.64
N LYS A 242 -29.61 -14.65 2.30
CA LYS A 242 -29.75 -14.10 3.67
C LYS A 242 -28.91 -14.85 4.70
N ALA A 243 -28.67 -16.15 4.53
CA ALA A 243 -27.83 -16.93 5.43
C ALA A 243 -26.32 -16.65 5.23
N CYS A 244 -25.92 -16.20 4.04
CA CYS A 244 -24.53 -15.90 3.71
C CYS A 244 -24.17 -14.46 4.03
N HIS A 245 -24.91 -13.51 3.45
CA HIS A 245 -24.75 -12.06 3.63
C HIS A 245 -23.32 -11.49 3.53
N LYS A 246 -22.39 -12.22 2.88
CA LYS A 246 -21.00 -11.81 2.70
C LYS A 246 -20.88 -10.69 1.68
N GLU A 247 -19.86 -9.85 1.87
CA GLU A 247 -19.53 -8.76 0.96
C GLU A 247 -18.95 -9.28 -0.36
N LEU A 248 -19.59 -8.89 -1.45
CA LEU A 248 -19.22 -9.24 -2.81
C LEU A 248 -18.52 -8.08 -3.54
N GLY A 249 -18.68 -6.85 -3.06
CA GLY A 249 -18.30 -5.68 -3.84
C GLY A 249 -18.67 -4.34 -3.20
N THR A 250 -18.55 -3.27 -3.97
CA THR A 250 -18.87 -1.89 -3.57
C THR A 250 -19.73 -1.22 -4.65
N VAL A 251 -20.67 -0.38 -4.24
CA VAL A 251 -21.50 0.44 -5.13
C VAL A 251 -20.74 1.72 -5.51
N ILE A 252 -20.64 1.98 -6.81
CA ILE A 252 -19.95 3.14 -7.40
C ILE A 252 -20.90 3.99 -8.26
N LEU A 253 -20.50 5.22 -8.58
CA LEU A 253 -21.25 6.10 -9.49
C LEU A 253 -20.68 6.00 -10.90
N LEU A 254 -21.56 5.75 -11.86
CA LEU A 254 -21.24 5.79 -13.29
C LEU A 254 -21.53 7.18 -13.87
N SER A 255 -21.02 7.45 -15.08
CA SER A 255 -21.02 8.77 -15.75
C SER A 255 -22.40 9.43 -15.99
N ARG A 256 -23.50 8.78 -15.59
CA ARG A 256 -24.88 9.30 -15.69
C ARG A 256 -25.61 9.33 -14.32
N ASN A 257 -24.87 9.32 -13.22
CA ASN A 257 -25.41 9.16 -11.87
C ASN A 257 -26.18 7.84 -11.64
N ALA A 258 -25.96 6.84 -12.49
CA ALA A 258 -26.49 5.50 -12.29
C ALA A 258 -25.58 4.72 -11.31
N PRO A 259 -26.14 3.91 -10.40
CA PRO A 259 -25.35 3.02 -9.55
C PRO A 259 -24.71 1.92 -10.39
N GLY A 260 -23.43 1.66 -10.17
CA GLY A 260 -22.69 0.53 -10.70
C GLY A 260 -22.27 -0.42 -9.58
N TYR A 261 -22.38 -1.73 -9.82
CA TYR A 261 -22.05 -2.76 -8.83
C TYR A 261 -20.65 -3.32 -9.09
N ALA A 262 -19.63 -2.74 -8.47
CA ALA A 262 -18.25 -3.19 -8.62
C ALA A 262 -18.00 -4.44 -7.77
N LEU A 263 -17.49 -5.52 -8.37
CA LEU A 263 -17.30 -6.79 -7.68
C LEU A 263 -15.84 -7.06 -7.30
N HIS A 264 -15.64 -7.65 -6.13
CA HIS A 264 -14.35 -8.16 -5.67
C HIS A 264 -14.14 -9.58 -6.18
N ILE A 265 -13.12 -9.78 -7.02
CA ILE A 265 -12.84 -11.09 -7.63
C ILE A 265 -12.67 -12.22 -6.61
N THR A 266 -12.13 -11.90 -5.43
CA THR A 266 -11.89 -12.87 -4.35
C THR A 266 -13.18 -13.39 -3.70
N SER A 267 -14.30 -12.70 -3.89
CA SER A 267 -15.64 -13.10 -3.40
C SER A 267 -16.44 -13.91 -4.42
N LEU A 268 -15.89 -14.14 -5.62
CA LEU A 268 -16.57 -14.78 -6.75
C LEU A 268 -15.99 -16.14 -7.09
N LYS A 269 -16.84 -16.97 -7.70
CA LYS A 269 -16.52 -18.28 -8.26
C LYS A 269 -16.94 -18.28 -9.73
N PHE A 270 -16.05 -18.73 -10.61
CA PHE A 270 -16.23 -18.63 -12.06
C PHE A 270 -16.41 -20.04 -12.66
N LEU A 271 -17.53 -20.27 -13.34
CA LEU A 271 -17.76 -21.48 -14.14
C LEU A 271 -17.44 -21.17 -15.61
N VAL A 272 -16.50 -21.91 -16.20
CA VAL A 272 -16.01 -21.70 -17.58
C VAL A 272 -16.35 -22.94 -18.41
N GLY A 273 -17.02 -22.75 -19.55
CA GLY A 273 -17.39 -23.84 -20.45
C GLY A 273 -18.26 -24.92 -19.80
N ASP A 274 -17.91 -26.18 -20.09
CA ASP A 274 -18.47 -27.40 -19.49
C ASP A 274 -17.57 -27.98 -18.38
N GLU A 275 -16.62 -27.18 -17.85
CA GLU A 275 -15.79 -27.62 -16.73
C GLU A 275 -16.63 -27.76 -15.45
N GLU A 276 -16.66 -28.96 -14.86
CA GLU A 276 -17.31 -29.19 -13.56
C GLU A 276 -16.60 -28.46 -12.41
N THR A 277 -15.31 -28.11 -12.58
CA THR A 277 -14.52 -27.47 -11.54
C THR A 277 -14.51 -25.94 -11.66
N PRO A 278 -15.06 -25.22 -10.68
CA PRO A 278 -15.04 -23.76 -10.67
C PRO A 278 -13.64 -23.18 -10.45
N ARG A 279 -13.34 -22.07 -11.12
CA ARG A 279 -12.08 -21.32 -10.97
C ARG A 279 -12.21 -20.17 -9.97
N LEU A 280 -11.14 -19.93 -9.22
CA LEU A 280 -11.01 -18.86 -8.23
C LEU A 280 -9.76 -18.04 -8.53
N PHE A 281 -9.84 -16.72 -8.35
CA PHE A 281 -8.75 -15.80 -8.64
C PHE A 281 -8.49 -14.85 -7.47
N LYS A 282 -7.25 -14.38 -7.35
CA LYS A 282 -6.86 -13.40 -6.31
C LYS A 282 -6.87 -11.97 -6.84
N LYS A 283 -6.69 -11.77 -8.15
CA LYS A 283 -6.67 -10.46 -8.81
C LYS A 283 -7.36 -10.54 -10.16
N TRP A 284 -8.01 -9.45 -10.58
CA TRP A 284 -8.64 -9.36 -11.91
C TRP A 284 -7.66 -9.57 -13.06
N SER A 285 -6.37 -9.22 -12.87
CA SER A 285 -5.30 -9.50 -13.85
C SER A 285 -5.02 -10.99 -14.07
N GLN A 286 -5.52 -11.89 -13.21
CA GLN A 286 -5.38 -13.34 -13.34
C GLN A 286 -6.59 -13.97 -14.05
N TYR A 287 -7.67 -13.20 -14.26
CA TYR A 287 -8.82 -13.66 -14.99
C TYR A 287 -8.53 -13.53 -16.49
N HIS A 288 -8.55 -14.66 -17.19
CA HIS A 288 -8.21 -14.74 -18.62
C HIS A 288 -9.44 -14.68 -19.53
N GLY A 289 -10.64 -14.49 -18.97
CA GLY A 289 -11.86 -14.32 -19.75
C GLY A 289 -11.98 -12.88 -20.26
N TYR A 290 -12.56 -12.72 -21.45
CA TYR A 290 -12.78 -11.40 -22.02
C TYR A 290 -13.78 -10.59 -21.19
N LEU A 291 -13.44 -9.33 -20.90
CA LEU A 291 -14.31 -8.36 -20.26
C LEU A 291 -14.50 -7.18 -21.21
N GLU A 292 -15.73 -7.00 -21.69
CA GLU A 292 -16.06 -5.85 -22.53
C GLU A 292 -15.89 -4.54 -21.74
N PRO A 293 -15.37 -3.46 -22.35
CA PRO A 293 -15.39 -2.13 -21.75
C PRO A 293 -16.82 -1.67 -21.42
N LEU A 294 -17.00 -0.95 -20.31
CA LEU A 294 -18.28 -0.33 -19.92
C LEU A 294 -18.62 0.90 -20.77
#